data_AF-A0A078B2D1-F1
#
_entry.id   AF-A0A078B2D1-F1
#
_cell.length_a   1.000
_cell.length_b   1.000
_cell.length_c   1.000
_cell.angle_alpha   90.00
_cell.angle_beta   90.00
_cell.angle_gamma   90.00
#
_symmetry.space_group_name_H-M   'P 1'
#
loop_
_entity.id
_entity.type
_entity.pdbx_description
1 polymer ?
#
loop_
_entity_poly.entity_id
_entity_poly.type
_entity_poly.pdbx_seq_one_letter_code
_entity_poly.pdbx_strand_id
1 'polypeptide(L)'
;MSDIDSIIEKCIDDIWKTYDKDNSGFLDKAETKAFVKNTLTEMGENGEFSEADFEACFKEFDKDGNGTISKDEMKTFIKKVAGL
;
A
#
# COMPACT_ATOMS: atom_id res chain seq x y z
N MET A 1 13.27 -7.77 19.35
CA MET A 1 13.16 -7.26 17.97
C MET A 1 11.81 -7.67 17.36
N SER A 2 10.75 -7.79 18.19
CA SER A 2 9.58 -8.62 17.86
C SER A 2 8.27 -7.84 17.85
N ASP A 3 8.21 -6.72 18.56
CA ASP A 3 6.99 -5.91 18.69
C ASP A 3 6.70 -5.10 17.43
N ILE A 4 7.75 -4.55 16.82
CA ILE A 4 7.62 -3.69 15.64
C ILE A 4 7.13 -4.49 14.43
N ASP A 5 7.68 -5.69 14.22
CA ASP A 5 7.26 -6.55 13.12
C ASP A 5 5.78 -6.94 13.24
N SER A 6 5.35 -7.25 14.47
CA SER A 6 3.96 -7.60 14.77
C SER A 6 2.99 -6.41 14.63
N ILE A 7 3.43 -5.19 14.93
CA ILE A 7 2.67 -3.96 14.68
C ILE A 7 2.51 -3.73 13.17
N ILE A 8 3.60 -3.88 12.41
CA ILE A 8 3.57 -3.70 10.95
C ILE A 8 2.65 -4.75 10.31
N GLU A 9 2.74 -6.01 10.71
CA GLU A 9 1.84 -7.06 10.22
C GLU A 9 0.38 -6.76 10.51
N LYS A 10 0.06 -6.26 11.71
CA LYS A 10 -1.31 -5.83 12.03
C LYS A 10 -1.77 -4.64 11.18
N CYS A 11 -0.92 -3.64 10.97
CA CYS A 11 -1.25 -2.51 10.09
C CYS A 11 -1.53 -2.97 8.65
N ILE A 12 -0.69 -3.87 8.13
CA ILE A 12 -0.87 -4.42 6.78
C ILE A 12 -2.17 -5.22 6.70
N ASP A 13 -2.48 -6.05 7.70
CA ASP A 13 -3.71 -6.83 7.73
C ASP A 13 -4.97 -5.96 7.76
N ASP A 14 -4.94 -4.84 8.49
CA ASP A 14 -6.05 -3.89 8.58
C ASP A 14 -6.28 -3.14 7.24
N ILE A 15 -5.20 -2.72 6.58
CA ILE A 15 -5.25 -2.16 5.23
C ILE A 15 -5.80 -3.21 4.25
N TRP A 16 -5.29 -4.44 4.27
CA TRP A 16 -5.77 -5.50 3.39
C TRP A 16 -7.26 -5.77 3.60
N LYS A 17 -7.73 -5.90 4.83
CA LYS A 17 -9.18 -6.09 5.10
C LYS A 17 -10.07 -4.98 4.55
N THR A 18 -9.52 -3.79 4.42
CA THR A 18 -10.26 -2.63 3.91
C THR A 18 -10.21 -2.52 2.39
N TYR A 19 -9.09 -2.89 1.76
CA TYR A 19 -8.81 -2.61 0.35
C TYR A 19 -8.68 -3.84 -0.55
N ASP A 20 -8.23 -4.99 -0.02
CA ASP A 20 -8.19 -6.29 -0.72
C ASP A 20 -9.60 -6.88 -0.79
N LYS A 21 -10.37 -6.41 -1.78
CA LYS A 21 -11.76 -6.84 -1.99
C LYS A 21 -11.82 -8.28 -2.49
N ASP A 22 -10.83 -8.68 -3.28
CA ASP A 22 -10.77 -10.05 -3.82
C ASP A 22 -10.24 -11.06 -2.78
N ASN A 23 -9.71 -10.59 -1.65
CA ASN A 23 -9.00 -11.41 -0.67
C ASN A 23 -7.87 -12.21 -1.33
N SER A 24 -7.24 -11.62 -2.34
CA SER A 24 -6.17 -12.25 -3.10
C SER A 24 -4.89 -12.36 -2.28
N GLY A 25 -4.77 -11.56 -1.21
CA GLY A 25 -3.53 -11.42 -0.45
C GLY A 25 -2.55 -10.43 -1.07
N PHE A 26 -2.92 -9.78 -2.18
CA PHE A 26 -2.17 -8.75 -2.89
C PHE A 26 -3.10 -7.57 -3.19
N LEU A 27 -2.56 -6.36 -3.27
CA LEU A 27 -3.33 -5.21 -3.75
C LEU A 27 -3.00 -4.97 -5.21
N ASP A 28 -3.97 -5.21 -6.09
CA ASP A 28 -3.79 -4.92 -7.51
C ASP A 28 -3.83 -3.40 -7.81
N LYS A 29 -3.57 -3.03 -9.07
CA LYS A 29 -3.62 -1.63 -9.48
C LYS A 29 -4.97 -0.97 -9.22
N ALA A 30 -6.09 -1.69 -9.36
CA ALA A 30 -7.41 -1.11 -9.13
C ALA A 30 -7.67 -0.88 -7.63
N GLU A 31 -7.29 -1.85 -6.79
CA GLU A 31 -7.40 -1.75 -5.34
C GLU A 31 -6.46 -0.70 -4.76
N THR A 32 -5.20 -0.68 -5.22
CA THR A 32 -4.21 0.33 -4.81
C THR A 32 -4.63 1.72 -5.28
N LYS A 33 -5.28 1.85 -6.45
CA LYS A 33 -5.84 3.14 -6.89
C LYS A 33 -6.95 3.61 -5.97
N ALA A 34 -7.80 2.71 -5.48
CA ALA A 34 -8.81 3.04 -4.47
C ALA A 34 -8.16 3.43 -3.13
N PHE A 35 -7.12 2.72 -2.70
CA PHE A 35 -6.31 3.04 -1.51
C PHE A 35 -5.71 4.43 -1.58
N VAL A 36 -4.90 4.71 -2.60
CA VAL A 36 -4.23 6.00 -2.79
C VAL A 36 -5.27 7.13 -2.88
N LYS A 37 -6.39 6.90 -3.56
CA LYS A 37 -7.49 7.87 -3.62
C LYS A 37 -8.10 8.17 -2.26
N ASN A 38 -8.38 7.14 -1.47
CA ASN A 38 -8.97 7.32 -0.15
C ASN A 38 -7.99 8.01 0.80
N THR A 39 -6.72 7.57 0.81
CA THR A 39 -5.67 8.16 1.64
C THR A 39 -5.41 9.63 1.29
N LEU A 40 -5.31 9.99 0.01
CA LEU A 40 -5.14 11.39 -0.40
C LEU A 40 -6.35 12.25 -0.01
N THR A 41 -7.56 11.70 -0.17
CA THR A 41 -8.80 12.36 0.26
C THR A 41 -8.83 12.57 1.77
N GLU A 42 -8.38 11.59 2.56
CA GLU A 42 -8.26 11.70 4.02
C GLU A 42 -7.18 12.70 4.46
N MET A 43 -6.10 12.85 3.68
CA MET A 43 -5.05 13.85 3.92
C MET A 43 -5.43 15.27 3.49
N GLY A 44 -6.62 15.46 2.90
CA GLY A 44 -7.14 16.78 2.52
C GLY A 44 -6.67 17.29 1.16
N GLU A 45 -5.98 16.46 0.38
CA GLU A 45 -5.79 16.72 -1.05
C GLU A 45 -7.05 16.25 -1.79
N ASN A 46 -7.57 17.07 -2.73
CA ASN A 46 -8.60 16.60 -3.65
C ASN A 46 -8.01 15.36 -4.32
N GLY A 47 -8.60 14.18 -4.14
CA GLY A 47 -8.07 12.86 -4.57
C GLY A 47 -7.96 12.67 -6.09
N GLU A 48 -7.49 13.70 -6.77
CA GLU A 48 -7.08 13.81 -8.15
C GLU A 48 -5.56 13.66 -8.20
N PHE A 49 -5.11 12.44 -8.46
CA PHE A 49 -3.75 12.14 -8.84
C PHE A 49 -3.76 11.66 -10.29
N SER A 50 -2.75 12.03 -11.07
CA SER A 50 -2.67 11.55 -12.44
C SER A 50 -2.34 10.07 -12.46
N GLU A 51 -2.69 9.36 -13.54
CA GLU A 51 -2.21 7.99 -13.75
C GLU A 51 -0.68 7.90 -13.69
N ALA A 52 0.03 8.95 -14.12
CA ALA A 52 1.49 9.02 -13.99
C ALA A 52 1.96 9.08 -12.52
N ASP A 53 1.32 9.89 -11.66
CA ASP A 53 1.65 9.98 -10.24
C ASP A 53 1.32 8.67 -9.52
N PHE A 54 0.17 8.08 -9.86
CA PHE A 54 -0.20 6.75 -9.37
C PHE A 54 0.84 5.71 -9.76
N GLU A 55 1.23 5.67 -11.03
CA GLU A 55 2.14 4.65 -11.54
C GLU A 55 3.55 4.84 -10.98
N ALA A 56 3.97 6.08 -10.74
CA ALA A 56 5.23 6.39 -10.06
C ALA A 56 5.22 5.92 -8.59
N CYS A 57 4.17 6.26 -7.83
CA CYS A 57 3.98 5.75 -6.48
C CYS A 57 3.92 4.22 -6.50
N PHE A 58 3.06 3.65 -7.34
CA PHE A 58 2.85 2.22 -7.46
C PHE A 58 4.15 1.48 -7.76
N LYS A 59 4.99 1.98 -8.67
CA LYS A 59 6.34 1.42 -8.92
C LYS A 59 7.30 1.53 -7.75
N GLU A 60 7.13 2.53 -6.89
CA GLU A 60 7.96 2.67 -5.70
C GLU A 60 7.58 1.65 -4.62
N PHE A 61 6.30 1.26 -4.58
CA PHE A 61 5.79 0.17 -3.73
C PHE A 61 6.04 -1.22 -4.33
N ASP A 62 5.76 -1.42 -5.62
CA ASP A 62 5.91 -2.66 -6.40
C ASP A 62 7.37 -2.83 -6.81
N LYS A 63 8.12 -3.59 -6.02
CA LYS A 63 9.55 -3.82 -6.21
C LYS A 63 9.80 -4.86 -7.28
N ASP A 64 8.91 -5.84 -7.40
CA ASP A 64 9.03 -6.94 -8.36
C ASP A 64 8.54 -6.54 -9.76
N GLY A 65 7.74 -5.48 -9.87
CA GLY A 65 7.16 -5.01 -11.11
C GLY A 65 6.04 -5.92 -11.63
N ASN A 66 5.43 -6.70 -10.74
CA ASN A 66 4.39 -7.68 -11.07
C ASN A 66 3.01 -7.02 -11.26
N GLY A 67 2.88 -5.72 -10.95
CA GLY A 67 1.63 -4.99 -11.04
C GLY A 67 0.70 -5.17 -9.83
N THR A 68 1.17 -5.76 -8.73
CA THR A 68 0.43 -5.96 -7.48
C THR A 68 1.33 -5.75 -6.25
N ILE A 69 0.82 -5.11 -5.21
CA ILE A 69 1.58 -4.95 -3.96
C ILE A 69 1.36 -6.17 -3.09
N SER A 70 2.43 -6.87 -2.74
CA SER A 70 2.41 -7.98 -1.80
C SER A 70 2.48 -7.48 -0.35
N LYS A 71 1.96 -8.26 0.60
CA LYS A 71 2.13 -7.96 2.05
C LYS A 71 3.61 -7.78 2.44
N ASP A 72 4.50 -8.55 1.84
CA ASP A 72 5.94 -8.49 2.11
C ASP A 72 6.58 -7.19 1.58
N GLU A 73 6.14 -6.72 0.41
CA GLU A 73 6.58 -5.45 -0.19
C GLU A 73 6.10 -4.27 0.66
N MET A 74 4.84 -4.29 1.08
CA MET A 74 4.30 -3.29 2.00
C MET A 74 5.04 -3.29 3.35
N LYS A 75 5.37 -4.48 3.89
CA LYS A 75 6.15 -4.63 5.13
C LYS A 75 7.53 -4.00 5.00
N THR A 76 8.21 -4.29 3.89
CA THR A 76 9.52 -3.73 3.58
C THR A 76 9.45 -2.21 3.41
N PHE A 77 8.41 -1.71 2.73
CA PHE A 77 8.17 -0.29 2.54
C PHE A 77 7.93 0.44 3.87
N ILE A 78 7.01 -0.06 4.71
CA ILE A 78 6.69 0.55 6.01
C ILE A 78 7.93 0.62 6.89
N LYS A 79 8.75 -0.45 6.95
CA LYS A 79 10.03 -0.43 7.69
C LYS A 79 10.95 0.67 7.17
N LYS A 80 11.08 0.78 5.85
CA LYS A 80 11.95 1.77 5.21
C LYS A 80 11.48 3.20 5.47
N VAL A 81 10.18 3.48 5.37
CA VAL A 81 9.59 4.81 5.62
C VAL A 81 9.63 5.17 7.11
N ALA A 82 9.43 4.21 8.00
CA ALA A 82 9.54 4.40 9.44
C ALA A 82 11.00 4.55 9.93
N GLY A 83 11.99 4.39 9.05
CA GLY A 83 13.42 4.52 9.39
C GLY A 83 13.97 3.39 10.24
N LEU A 84 13.39 2.18 10.11
CA LEU A 84 13.71 0.97 10.87
C LEU A 84 14.67 0.03 10.13
#